data_AF-A0A932JLK6-F1
#
_entry.id   AF-A0A932JLK6-F1
#
_cell.length_a   1.000
_cell.length_b   1.000
_cell.length_c   1.000
_cell.angle_alpha   90.00
_cell.angle_beta   90.00
_cell.angle_gamma   90.00
#
_symmetry.space_group_name_H-M   'P 1'
#
loop_
_entity.id
_entity.type
_entity.pdbx_description
1 polymer ?
#
loop_
_entity_poly.entity_id
_entity_poly.type
_entity_poly.pdbx_seq_one_letter_code
_entity_poly.pdbx_strand_id
1 'polypeptide(L)'
;MRRVLFLAAALLATATAAAAEYTAKVPVLRRPLAQGDIISGADIEMVTMQFDRIGRTAVLSRDSLIGLAAKRMINPGRPIQVGDVQRPIVVPKGGAVTMLVQLPGLFLSATG
;
A
#
# COMPACT_ATOMS: atom_id res chain seq x y z
N MET A 1 -26.93 26.63 -13.75
CA MET A 1 -26.58 25.18 -13.78
C MET A 1 -25.62 24.90 -12.63
N ARG A 2 -26.00 23.95 -11.76
CA ARG A 2 -25.25 23.28 -10.67
C ARG A 2 -24.54 24.13 -9.59
N ARG A 3 -25.29 24.32 -8.50
CA ARG A 3 -24.86 24.62 -7.12
C ARG A 3 -24.30 23.37 -6.44
N VAL A 4 -23.24 23.50 -5.64
CA VAL A 4 -22.97 22.75 -4.38
C VAL A 4 -21.97 23.64 -3.58
N LEU A 5 -22.41 24.58 -2.74
CA LEU A 5 -22.68 24.42 -1.30
C LEU A 5 -21.64 23.58 -0.54
N PHE A 6 -20.56 24.21 -0.07
CA PHE A 6 -19.85 23.75 1.13
C PHE A 6 -20.13 24.78 2.23
N LEU A 7 -20.95 24.34 3.20
CA LEU A 7 -21.40 25.13 4.33
C LEU A 7 -20.20 25.65 5.14
N ALA A 8 -20.26 26.95 5.43
CA ALA A 8 -19.48 27.60 6.46
C ALA A 8 -19.84 27.04 7.85
N ALA A 9 -18.84 26.83 8.69
CA ALA A 9 -18.97 26.90 10.13
C ALA A 9 -17.85 27.81 10.64
N ALA A 10 -18.24 29.06 10.92
CA ALA A 10 -17.39 30.06 11.55
C ALA A 10 -17.51 29.94 13.07
N LEU A 11 -16.40 30.07 13.80
CA LEU A 11 -16.37 30.88 15.03
C LEU A 11 -14.94 31.31 15.35
N LEU A 12 -14.79 32.60 15.65
CA LEU A 12 -13.52 33.31 15.85
C LEU A 12 -12.64 32.68 16.94
N ALA A 13 -11.36 32.47 16.61
CA ALA A 13 -10.26 32.60 17.56
C ALA A 13 -9.11 33.34 16.86
N THR A 14 -8.84 34.55 17.33
CA THR A 14 -7.77 35.45 16.91
C THR A 14 -6.39 34.95 17.32
N ALA A 15 -5.43 35.05 16.41
CA ALA A 15 -3.96 35.03 16.56
C ALA A 15 -3.36 33.77 17.25
N THR A 16 -2.39 33.05 16.68
CA THR A 16 -1.00 33.50 16.49
C THR A 16 -0.22 32.37 15.80
N ALA A 17 0.71 32.73 14.89
CA ALA A 17 1.70 31.86 14.24
C ALA A 17 1.18 30.68 13.39
N ALA A 18 1.04 30.91 12.08
CA ALA A 18 0.95 29.85 11.09
C ALA A 18 2.31 29.13 10.97
N ALA A 19 2.60 28.21 11.90
CA ALA A 19 3.46 27.08 11.57
C ALA A 19 2.63 26.22 10.62
N ALA A 20 3.00 26.17 9.35
CA ALA A 20 2.35 25.28 8.41
C ALA A 20 2.61 23.84 8.87
N GLU A 21 1.70 23.27 9.65
CA GLU A 21 1.70 21.86 10.02
C GLU A 21 1.41 21.05 8.76
N TYR A 22 2.43 20.83 7.95
CA TYR A 22 2.35 19.94 6.80
C TYR A 22 2.18 18.52 7.35
N THR A 23 0.93 18.05 7.33
CA THR A 23 0.57 16.66 7.63
C THR A 23 0.16 15.95 6.35
N ALA A 24 0.50 14.68 6.24
CA ALA A 24 0.08 13.82 5.14
C ALA A 24 -0.47 12.50 5.66
N LYS A 25 -1.41 11.93 4.91
CA LYS A 25 -1.91 10.58 5.14
C LYS A 25 -0.93 9.60 4.52
N VAL A 26 -0.44 8.67 5.34
CA VAL A 26 0.51 7.64 4.93
C VAL A 26 -0.02 6.25 5.27
N PRO A 27 0.15 5.27 4.37
CA PRO A 27 -0.17 3.87 4.64
C PRO A 27 0.83 3.27 5.63
N VAL A 28 0.29 2.63 6.66
CA VAL A 28 1.00 1.82 7.64
C VAL A 28 0.39 0.43 7.70
N LEU A 29 1.17 -0.56 8.15
CA LEU A 29 0.66 -1.92 8.34
C LEU A 29 -0.07 -2.07 9.68
N ARG A 30 -1.20 -2.78 9.66
CA ARG A 30 -1.99 -3.17 10.84
C ARG A 30 -1.42 -4.37 11.58
N ARG A 31 -0.69 -5.23 10.86
CA ARG A 31 -0.05 -6.44 11.39
C ARG A 31 1.34 -6.60 10.78
N PRO A 32 2.26 -7.37 11.42
CA PRO A 32 3.51 -7.71 10.77
C PRO A 32 3.28 -8.55 9.51
N LEU A 33 4.12 -8.33 8.50
CA LEU A 33 4.20 -9.15 7.28
C LEU A 33 5.56 -9.82 7.18
N ALA A 34 5.56 -11.12 6.89
CA ALA A 34 6.76 -11.90 6.67
C ALA A 34 7.29 -11.70 5.24
N GLN A 35 8.54 -12.10 5.00
CA GLN A 35 9.10 -12.07 3.64
C GLN A 35 8.28 -12.96 2.70
N GLY A 36 7.88 -12.41 1.55
CA GLY A 36 7.07 -13.09 0.55
C GLY A 36 5.57 -12.91 0.71
N ASP A 37 5.09 -12.44 1.86
CA ASP A 37 3.66 -12.19 2.08
C ASP A 37 3.13 -11.13 1.12
N ILE A 38 1.96 -11.40 0.52
CA ILE A 38 1.27 -10.44 -0.35
C ILE A 38 0.50 -9.44 0.51
N ILE A 39 0.73 -8.15 0.26
CA ILE A 39 0.03 -7.06 0.92
C ILE A 39 -1.40 -6.99 0.38
N SER A 40 -2.37 -7.17 1.26
CA SER A 40 -3.79 -6.97 0.96
C SER A 40 -4.26 -5.59 1.42
N GLY A 41 -5.42 -5.16 0.92
CA GLY A 41 -6.05 -3.93 1.41
C GLY A 41 -6.33 -3.98 2.92
N ALA A 42 -6.69 -5.14 3.47
CA ALA A 42 -7.01 -5.29 4.89
C ALA A 42 -5.80 -5.09 5.83
N ASP A 43 -4.59 -5.28 5.30
CA ASP A 43 -3.34 -5.11 6.05
C ASP A 43 -2.91 -3.64 6.17
N ILE A 44 -3.49 -2.74 5.36
CA ILE A 44 -3.11 -1.32 5.29
C ILE A 44 -4.12 -0.43 6.02
N GLU A 45 -3.59 0.45 6.86
CA GLU A 45 -4.31 1.53 7.52
C GLU A 45 -3.68 2.88 7.13
N MET A 46 -4.50 3.92 6.96
CA MET A 46 -4.02 5.26 6.63
C MET A 46 -3.93 6.09 7.90
N VAL A 47 -2.72 6.50 8.27
CA VAL A 47 -2.46 7.32 9.47
C VAL A 47 -2.00 8.71 9.06
N THR A 48 -2.49 9.74 9.74
CA THR A 48 -2.03 11.12 9.55
C THR A 48 -0.74 11.32 10.33
N MET A 49 0.33 11.69 9.64
CA MET A 49 1.65 11.95 10.23
C MET A 49 2.19 13.30 9.77
N GLN A 50 3.02 13.93 10.61
CA GLN A 50 3.78 15.12 10.23
C GLN A 50 4.78 14.76 9.13
N PHE A 51 4.94 15.64 8.13
CA PHE A 51 5.81 15.40 6.97
C PHE A 51 7.25 15.05 7.36
N ASP A 52 7.78 15.64 8.43
CA ASP A 52 9.14 15.37 8.92
C ASP A 52 9.36 13.92 9.35
N ARG A 53 8.28 13.21 9.72
CA ARG A 53 8.32 11.78 10.09
C ARG A 53 8.12 10.85 8.89
N ILE A 54 7.74 11.40 7.74
CA ILE A 54 7.56 10.66 6.49
C ILE A 54 8.92 10.63 5.79
N GLY A 55 9.61 9.49 5.85
CA GLY A 55 10.86 9.33 5.12
C GLY A 55 10.67 9.58 3.62
N ARG A 56 11.69 10.14 2.95
CA ARG A 56 11.63 10.53 1.51
C ARG A 56 11.20 9.39 0.56
N THR A 57 11.37 8.14 0.97
CA THR A 57 11.06 6.94 0.18
C THR A 57 9.78 6.23 0.66
N ALA A 58 8.99 6.86 1.53
CA ALA A 58 7.72 6.34 1.99
C ALA A 58 6.72 6.30 0.82
N VAL A 59 6.00 5.19 0.71
CA VAL A 59 4.90 5.06 -0.24
C VAL A 59 3.70 5.82 0.32
N LEU A 60 3.13 6.74 -0.45
CA LEU A 60 2.01 7.59 0.00
C LEU A 60 0.63 7.05 -0.42
N SER A 61 0.59 6.15 -1.40
CA SER A 61 -0.64 5.60 -1.95
C SER A 61 -0.86 4.15 -1.50
N ARG A 62 -2.03 3.88 -0.91
CA ARG A 62 -2.49 2.54 -0.55
C ARG A 62 -2.55 1.62 -1.78
N ASP A 63 -3.09 2.11 -2.88
CA ASP A 63 -3.35 1.30 -4.07
C ASP A 63 -2.06 0.79 -4.73
N SER A 64 -0.97 1.55 -4.58
CA SER A 64 0.36 1.14 -5.08
C SER A 64 0.99 -0.02 -4.29
N LEU A 65 0.47 -0.34 -3.11
CA LEU A 65 0.97 -1.40 -2.24
C LEU A 65 0.21 -2.71 -2.40
N ILE A 66 -1.07 -2.65 -2.76
CA ILE A 66 -1.93 -3.83 -2.86
C ILE A 66 -1.39 -4.75 -3.97
N GLY A 67 -1.23 -6.02 -3.65
CA GLY A 67 -0.70 -7.02 -4.59
C GLY A 67 0.83 -7.00 -4.73
N LEU A 68 1.56 -6.16 -3.99
CA LEU A 68 3.00 -6.32 -3.82
C LEU A 68 3.31 -7.34 -2.72
N ALA A 69 4.52 -7.90 -2.76
CA ALA A 69 5.03 -8.80 -1.73
C ALA A 69 6.05 -8.08 -0.84
N ALA A 70 6.05 -8.41 0.45
CA ALA A 70 7.07 -7.94 1.38
C ALA A 70 8.44 -8.53 1.01
N LYS A 71 9.43 -7.67 0.77
CA LYS A 71 10.80 -8.08 0.43
C LYS A 71 11.56 -8.63 1.65
N ARG A 72 11.20 -8.15 2.83
CA ARG A 72 11.74 -8.51 4.16
C ARG A 72 10.63 -8.37 5.18
N MET A 73 10.88 -8.81 6.42
CA MET A 73 9.92 -8.60 7.50
C MET A 73 9.62 -7.10 7.70
N ILE A 74 8.34 -6.75 7.65
CA ILE A 74 7.86 -5.38 7.87
C ILE A 74 7.06 -5.36 9.17
N ASN A 75 7.49 -4.54 10.12
CA ASN A 75 6.78 -4.37 11.39
C ASN A 75 5.67 -3.31 11.23
N PRO A 76 4.56 -3.45 11.97
CA PRO A 76 3.49 -2.46 11.97
C PRO A 76 3.92 -1.13 12.58
N GLY A 77 3.12 -0.09 12.35
CA GLY A 77 3.28 1.22 13.02
C GLY A 77 4.31 2.17 12.40
N ARG A 78 4.95 1.80 11.28
CA ARG A 78 5.79 2.71 10.49
C ARG A 78 5.29 2.85 9.05
N PRO A 79 5.56 3.99 8.40
CA PRO A 79 5.30 4.14 6.97
C PRO A 79 6.05 3.07 6.15
N ILE A 80 5.35 2.47 5.18
CA ILE A 80 5.94 1.48 4.29
C ILE A 80 6.88 2.19 3.31
N GLN A 81 8.10 1.68 3.15
CA GLN A 81 9.07 2.23 2.20
C GLN A 81 9.08 1.45 0.89
N VAL A 82 9.46 2.12 -0.20
CA VAL A 82 9.62 1.47 -1.52
C VAL A 82 10.58 0.28 -1.46
N GLY A 83 11.63 0.36 -0.64
CA GLY A 83 12.60 -0.73 -0.47
C GLY A 83 12.11 -1.94 0.34
N ASP A 84 10.97 -1.82 1.03
CA ASP A 84 10.39 -2.91 1.83
C ASP A 84 9.51 -3.86 1.00
N VAL A 85 9.13 -3.45 -0.21
CA VAL A 85 8.21 -4.18 -1.08
C VAL A 85 8.86 -4.55 -2.40
N GLN A 86 8.34 -5.61 -3.03
CA GLN A 86 8.77 -6.07 -4.34
C GLN A 86 7.59 -6.68 -5.09
N ARG A 87 7.75 -6.92 -6.39
CA ARG A 87 6.75 -7.68 -7.16
C ARG A 87 6.67 -9.11 -6.59
N PRO A 88 5.46 -9.71 -6.46
CA PRO A 88 5.33 -11.08 -6.00
C PRO A 88 6.07 -12.06 -6.91
N ILE A 89 6.69 -13.06 -6.30
CA ILE A 89 7.30 -14.17 -7.02
C ILE A 89 6.19 -15.19 -7.26
N VAL A 90 5.62 -15.21 -8.47
CA VAL A 90 4.45 -16.05 -8.82
C VAL A 90 4.79 -17.55 -8.85
N VAL A 91 6.06 -17.89 -9.05
CA VAL A 91 6.56 -19.27 -8.99
C VAL A 91 7.79 -19.30 -8.09
N PRO A 92 7.69 -19.80 -6.84
CA PRO A 92 8.87 -19.98 -6.00
C PRO A 92 9.82 -20.99 -6.67
N LYS A 93 11.13 -20.85 -6.44
CA LYS A 93 12.15 -21.74 -7.01
C LYS A 93 11.86 -23.20 -6.57
N GLY A 94 11.54 -24.07 -7.53
CA GLY A 94 11.17 -25.47 -7.28
C GLY A 94 9.65 -25.73 -7.12
N GLY A 95 8.80 -24.72 -7.32
CA GLY A 95 7.35 -24.89 -7.32
C GLY A 95 6.87 -25.57 -8.60
N ALA A 96 6.02 -26.59 -8.45
CA ALA A 96 5.43 -27.28 -9.58
C ALA A 96 4.57 -26.33 -10.41
N VAL A 97 4.84 -26.24 -11.71
CA VAL A 97 4.03 -25.43 -12.64
C VAL A 97 3.17 -26.34 -13.50
N THR A 98 1.88 -26.03 -13.62
CA THR A 98 0.99 -26.69 -14.58
C THR A 98 0.96 -25.86 -15.86
N MET A 99 1.55 -26.39 -16.93
CA MET A 99 1.45 -25.74 -18.25
C MET A 99 0.09 -26.10 -18.87
N LEU A 100 -0.70 -25.07 -19.19
CA LEU A 100 -1.94 -25.22 -19.96
C LEU A 100 -1.70 -24.76 -21.40
N VAL A 101 -1.89 -25.67 -22.35
CA VAL A 101 -1.90 -25.36 -23.78
C VAL A 101 -3.32 -25.57 -24.28
N GLN A 102 -3.95 -24.52 -24.81
CA GLN A 102 -5.31 -24.56 -25.35
C GLN A 102 -5.28 -24.36 -26.86
N LEU A 103 -5.59 -25.43 -27.61
CA LEU A 103 -5.93 -25.37 -29.03
C LEU A 103 -7.41 -25.76 -29.19
N PRO A 104 -8.12 -25.31 -30.24
CA PRO A 104 -9.48 -25.76 -30.50
C PRO A 104 -9.53 -27.30 -30.57
N GLY A 105 -10.18 -27.95 -29.60
CA GLY A 105 -10.32 -29.41 -29.53
C GLY A 105 -9.20 -30.19 -28.84
N LEU A 106 -8.20 -29.54 -28.23
CA LEU A 106 -7.12 -30.23 -27.50
C LEU A 106 -6.79 -29.53 -26.18
N PHE A 107 -6.83 -30.29 -25.08
CA PHE A 107 -6.40 -29.87 -23.74
C PHE A 107 -5.23 -30.74 -23.29
N LEU A 108 -4.07 -30.12 -23.09
CA LEU A 108 -2.89 -30.79 -22.51
C LEU A 108 -2.59 -30.16 -21.14
N SER A 109 -2.37 -31.01 -20.13
CA SER A 109 -1.92 -30.61 -18.80
C SER A 109 -0.69 -31.43 -18.44
N ALA A 110 0.41 -30.76 -18.09
CA ALA A 110 1.64 -31.37 -17.62
C ALA A 110 2.11 -30.66 -16.35
N THR A 111 2.58 -31.45 -15.38
CA THR A 111 3.15 -30.97 -14.11
C THR A 111 4.63 -31.31 -14.07
N GLY A 112 5.47 -30.33 -13.71
CA GLY A 112 6.91 -30.49 -13.53
C GLY A 112 7.46 -29.51 -12.51
#